data_AF-A0A218QV32-F1
#
_entry.id   AF-A0A218QV32-F1
#
_cell.length_a   1.000
_cell.length_b   1.000
_cell.length_c   1.000
_cell.angle_alpha   90.00
_cell.angle_beta   90.00
_cell.angle_gamma   90.00
#
_symmetry.space_group_name_H-M   'P 1'
#
loop_
_entity.id
_entity.type
_entity.pdbx_description
1 polymer ?
#
loop_
_entity_poly.entity_id
_entity_poly.type
_entity_poly.pdbx_seq_one_letter_code
_entity_poly.pdbx_strand_id
1 'polypeptide(L)'
;MQQSDYISLVQKSMSNLSERLAKMPPDLRRATLQDLPTHLAEAANAERLHFLLANFDFIEAKVSELAPQELIEDYNLAKSPQLPIPEERRKSLRLIQGALRLSSNTLNQDKKQLPEQLLGRLMDSKDYTIQSLTDHALKRKTGIWLRPLVRSLISPHESLLRNLQSGHNQVVNAMVVMPDGQRVISASNDNTLKIWDLESGAVLSTLEGHTDWVKAVAITPDGRLAISASRDEWH
;
A
#
# COMPACT_ATOMS: atom_id res chain seq x y z
N MET A 1 2.87 6.04 -34.55
CA MET A 1 3.67 6.58 -33.43
C MET A 1 4.40 5.41 -32.81
N GLN A 2 5.74 5.43 -32.74
CA GLN A 2 6.47 4.35 -32.07
C GLN A 2 6.18 4.40 -30.56
N GLN A 3 6.18 3.25 -29.87
CA GLN A 3 5.92 3.16 -28.43
C GLN A 3 6.84 4.08 -27.60
N SER A 4 8.06 4.30 -28.10
CA SER A 4 9.04 5.27 -27.59
C SER A 4 8.53 6.73 -27.62
N ASP A 5 7.87 7.15 -28.70
CA ASP A 5 7.36 8.52 -28.85
C ASP A 5 6.15 8.77 -27.94
N TYR A 6 5.29 7.76 -27.75
CA TYR A 6 4.15 7.85 -26.84
C TYR A 6 4.57 7.91 -25.37
N ILE A 7 5.53 7.07 -24.98
CA ILE A 7 6.12 7.08 -23.62
C ILE A 7 6.78 8.43 -23.34
N SER A 8 7.51 8.99 -24.31
CA SER A 8 8.11 10.33 -24.22
C SER A 8 7.06 11.44 -24.05
N LEU A 9 5.95 11.37 -24.79
CA LEU A 9 4.84 12.33 -24.67
C LEU A 9 4.11 12.23 -23.32
N VAL A 10 3.87 11.02 -22.83
CA VAL A 10 3.26 10.79 -21.51
C VAL A 10 4.20 11.28 -20.39
N GLN A 11 5.49 10.94 -20.46
CA GLN A 11 6.53 11.45 -19.57
C GLN A 11 6.56 12.98 -19.56
N LYS A 12 6.54 13.63 -20.73
CA LYS A 12 6.60 15.10 -20.85
C LYS A 12 5.34 15.79 -20.33
N SER A 13 4.17 15.15 -20.44
CA SER A 13 2.92 15.68 -19.88
C SER A 13 2.86 15.58 -18.35
N MET A 14 3.55 14.59 -17.78
CA MET A 14 3.54 14.30 -16.35
C MET A 14 4.80 14.75 -15.60
N SER A 15 5.86 15.12 -16.31
CA SER A 15 7.06 15.74 -15.75
C SER A 15 6.81 17.12 -15.15
N ASN A 16 5.68 17.75 -15.51
CA ASN A 16 5.27 19.05 -14.97
C ASN A 16 4.17 18.93 -13.88
N LEU A 17 3.96 17.73 -13.34
CA LEU A 17 2.93 17.51 -12.32
C LEU A 17 3.25 18.28 -11.03
N SER A 18 4.51 18.30 -10.60
CA SER A 18 4.95 18.99 -9.39
C SER A 18 4.77 20.50 -9.46
N GLU A 19 5.14 21.16 -10.57
CA GLU A 19 4.92 22.62 -10.68
C GLU A 19 3.42 22.96 -10.77
N ARG A 20 2.62 22.11 -11.43
CA ARG A 20 1.17 22.29 -11.52
C ARG A 20 0.51 22.16 -10.15
N LEU A 21 0.88 21.15 -9.38
CA LEU A 21 0.40 20.96 -8.02
C LEU A 21 0.81 22.15 -7.12
N ALA A 22 2.04 22.65 -7.25
CA ALA A 22 2.52 23.80 -6.48
C ALA A 22 1.72 25.09 -6.75
N LYS A 23 1.25 25.29 -7.98
CA LYS A 23 0.46 26.47 -8.39
C LYS A 23 -1.02 26.39 -8.00
N MET A 24 -1.52 25.23 -7.57
CA MET A 24 -2.92 25.04 -7.20
C MET A 24 -3.21 25.53 -5.77
N PRO A 25 -4.41 26.08 -5.51
CA PRO A 25 -4.92 26.31 -4.16
C PRO A 25 -4.93 25.01 -3.33
N PRO A 26 -4.73 25.07 -2.01
CA PRO A 26 -4.63 23.87 -1.15
C PRO A 26 -5.84 22.92 -1.28
N ASP A 27 -7.06 23.44 -1.26
CA ASP A 27 -8.28 22.63 -1.33
C ASP A 27 -8.41 21.90 -2.67
N LEU A 28 -8.14 22.62 -3.77
CA LEU A 28 -8.16 22.06 -5.12
C LEU A 28 -7.03 21.04 -5.33
N ARG A 29 -5.84 21.31 -4.78
CA ARG A 29 -4.71 20.37 -4.83
C ARG A 29 -5.06 19.06 -4.12
N ARG A 30 -5.66 19.15 -2.93
CA ARG A 30 -6.06 17.98 -2.14
C ARG A 30 -7.10 17.14 -2.87
N ALA A 31 -8.17 17.76 -3.38
CA ALA A 31 -9.19 17.07 -4.17
C ALA A 31 -8.58 16.41 -5.43
N THR A 32 -7.69 17.13 -6.14
CA THR A 32 -7.01 16.59 -7.33
C THR A 32 -6.15 15.37 -6.97
N LEU A 33 -5.39 15.40 -5.87
CA LEU A 33 -4.57 14.27 -5.44
C LEU A 33 -5.42 13.05 -5.02
N GLN A 34 -6.62 13.29 -4.50
CA GLN A 34 -7.56 12.26 -4.10
C GLN A 34 -8.21 11.59 -5.31
N ASP A 35 -8.72 12.37 -6.26
CA ASP A 35 -9.59 11.84 -7.33
C ASP A 35 -8.84 11.45 -8.62
N LEU A 36 -7.64 12.01 -8.85
CA LEU A 36 -6.88 11.79 -10.08
C LEU A 36 -6.59 10.30 -10.40
N PRO A 37 -6.18 9.45 -9.45
CA PRO A 37 -5.99 8.01 -9.70
C PRO A 37 -7.29 7.33 -10.15
N THR A 38 -8.40 7.63 -9.48
CA THR A 38 -9.72 7.08 -9.79
C THR A 38 -10.16 7.47 -11.19
N HIS A 39 -10.06 8.75 -11.56
CA HIS A 39 -10.41 9.20 -12.91
C HIS A 39 -9.56 8.55 -14.01
N LEU A 40 -8.26 8.32 -13.77
CA LEU A 40 -7.41 7.60 -14.72
C LEU A 40 -7.79 6.13 -14.85
N ALA A 41 -8.21 5.50 -13.75
CA ALA A 41 -8.71 4.13 -13.75
C ALA A 41 -10.04 4.01 -14.51
N GLU A 42 -11.00 4.91 -14.26
CA GLU A 42 -12.29 4.99 -14.94
C GLU A 42 -12.15 5.25 -16.44
N ALA A 43 -11.19 6.09 -16.83
CA ALA A 43 -10.85 6.33 -18.23
C ALA A 43 -10.10 5.16 -18.89
N ALA A 44 -9.95 4.02 -18.19
CA ALA A 44 -9.18 2.84 -18.61
C ALA A 44 -7.74 3.17 -19.06
N ASN A 45 -7.15 4.25 -18.52
CA ASN A 45 -5.83 4.72 -18.93
C ASN A 45 -4.72 4.06 -18.09
N ALA A 46 -4.50 2.79 -18.38
CA ALA A 46 -3.50 1.94 -17.72
C ALA A 46 -2.09 2.54 -17.70
N GLU A 47 -1.66 3.16 -18.80
CA GLU A 47 -0.31 3.74 -18.90
C GLU A 47 -0.14 4.97 -18.01
N ARG A 48 -1.11 5.90 -18.03
CA ARG A 48 -1.04 7.10 -17.19
C ARG A 48 -1.21 6.75 -15.71
N LEU A 49 -2.07 5.79 -15.38
CA LEU A 49 -2.23 5.33 -14.00
C LEU A 49 -0.92 4.73 -13.47
N HIS A 50 -0.29 3.84 -14.25
CA HIS A 50 1.01 3.28 -13.90
C HIS A 50 2.07 4.38 -13.73
N PHE A 51 2.16 5.31 -14.68
CA PHE A 51 3.13 6.40 -14.60
C PHE A 51 2.90 7.28 -13.37
N LEU A 52 1.65 7.62 -13.06
CA LEU A 52 1.29 8.43 -11.90
C LEU A 52 1.69 7.74 -10.60
N LEU A 53 1.34 6.46 -10.44
CA LEU A 53 1.66 5.66 -9.25
C LEU A 53 3.14 5.29 -9.15
N ALA A 54 3.92 5.43 -10.22
CA ALA A 54 5.37 5.30 -10.21
C ALA A 54 6.09 6.66 -10.11
N ASN A 55 5.36 7.78 -10.09
CA ASN A 55 5.94 9.11 -10.05
C ASN A 55 6.20 9.54 -8.60
N PHE A 56 7.48 9.72 -8.26
CA PHE A 56 7.88 10.15 -6.93
C PHE A 56 7.25 11.50 -6.51
N ASP A 57 7.06 12.44 -7.43
CA ASP A 57 6.45 13.74 -7.10
C ASP A 57 4.98 13.62 -6.72
N PHE A 58 4.26 12.71 -7.37
CA PHE A 58 2.89 12.41 -7.00
C PHE A 58 2.82 11.73 -5.63
N ILE A 59 3.64 10.71 -5.42
CA ILE A 59 3.72 9.97 -4.14
C ILE A 59 4.05 10.94 -2.99
N GLU A 60 5.06 11.79 -3.15
CA GLU A 60 5.45 12.76 -2.12
C GLU A 60 4.35 13.79 -1.85
N ALA A 61 3.75 14.35 -2.91
CA ALA A 61 2.67 15.32 -2.75
C ALA A 61 1.47 14.70 -2.04
N LYS A 62 1.09 13.47 -2.42
CA LYS A 62 -0.04 12.75 -1.81
C LYS A 62 0.25 12.39 -0.36
N VAL A 63 1.42 11.84 -0.02
CA VAL A 63 1.80 11.54 1.37
C VAL A 63 1.88 12.81 2.22
N SER A 64 2.31 13.94 1.64
CA SER A 64 2.42 15.21 2.37
C SER A 64 1.04 15.76 2.78
N GLU A 65 0.06 15.74 1.88
CA GLU A 65 -1.27 16.34 2.07
C GLU A 65 -2.31 15.37 2.65
N LEU A 66 -2.18 14.07 2.38
CA LEU A 66 -3.14 13.01 2.73
C LEU A 66 -2.49 11.93 3.61
N ALA A 67 -3.28 10.97 4.07
CA ALA A 67 -2.74 9.83 4.81
C ALA A 67 -2.02 8.85 3.84
N PRO A 68 -0.88 8.23 4.23
CA PRO A 68 -0.22 7.19 3.44
C PRO A 68 -1.16 6.05 3.02
N GLN A 69 -2.18 5.78 3.83
CA GLN A 69 -3.21 4.77 3.56
C GLN A 69 -4.00 5.08 2.27
N GLU A 70 -4.37 6.34 2.04
CA GLU A 70 -5.09 6.74 0.81
C GLU A 70 -4.25 6.48 -0.44
N LEU A 71 -2.94 6.78 -0.36
CA LEU A 71 -2.03 6.45 -1.45
C LEU A 71 -1.93 4.93 -1.67
N ILE A 72 -1.84 4.14 -0.59
CA ILE A 72 -1.78 2.67 -0.67
C ILE A 72 -3.02 2.09 -1.36
N GLU A 73 -4.18 2.70 -1.14
CA GLU A 73 -5.45 2.30 -1.74
C GLU A 73 -5.52 2.60 -3.24
N ASP A 74 -4.91 3.68 -3.72
CA ASP A 74 -4.84 3.96 -5.17
C ASP A 74 -4.19 2.82 -5.96
N TYR A 75 -3.19 2.15 -5.39
CA TYR A 75 -2.52 1.01 -6.05
C TYR A 75 -3.46 -0.21 -6.22
N ASN A 76 -4.57 -0.28 -5.48
CA ASN A 76 -5.57 -1.33 -5.69
C ASN A 76 -6.30 -1.14 -7.04
N LEU A 77 -6.38 0.10 -7.56
CA LEU A 77 -6.95 0.37 -8.89
C LEU A 77 -6.18 -0.35 -9.99
N ALA A 78 -4.86 -0.47 -9.85
CA ALA A 78 -3.99 -1.18 -10.80
C ALA A 78 -4.18 -2.71 -10.79
N LYS A 79 -4.89 -3.26 -9.80
CA LYS A 79 -5.25 -4.69 -9.73
C LYS A 79 -6.53 -5.03 -10.51
N SER A 80 -7.28 -4.04 -10.95
CA SER A 80 -8.53 -4.27 -11.67
C SER A 80 -8.28 -5.06 -12.97
N PRO A 81 -9.02 -6.16 -13.22
CA PRO A 81 -8.88 -6.96 -14.43
C PRO A 81 -9.18 -6.17 -15.71
N GLN A 82 -9.96 -5.09 -15.59
CA GLN A 82 -10.43 -4.27 -16.71
C GLN A 82 -9.34 -3.32 -17.25
N LEU A 83 -8.27 -3.10 -16.49
CA LEU A 83 -7.16 -2.24 -16.89
C LEU A 83 -6.04 -3.08 -17.55
N PRO A 84 -5.72 -2.83 -18.84
CA PRO A 84 -4.69 -3.59 -19.57
C PRO A 84 -3.27 -3.16 -19.16
N ILE A 85 -2.88 -3.47 -17.92
CA ILE A 85 -1.53 -3.23 -17.40
C ILE A 85 -0.70 -4.52 -17.59
N PRO A 86 0.47 -4.47 -18.25
CA PRO A 86 1.39 -5.60 -18.34
C PRO A 86 1.82 -6.13 -16.96
N GLU A 87 1.97 -7.46 -16.81
CA GLU A 87 2.33 -8.08 -15.53
C GLU A 87 3.63 -7.55 -14.92
N GLU A 88 4.65 -7.27 -15.74
CA GLU A 88 5.89 -6.65 -15.27
C GLU A 88 5.63 -5.32 -14.56
N ARG A 89 4.80 -4.45 -15.17
CA ARG A 89 4.41 -3.16 -14.60
C ARG A 89 3.55 -3.32 -13.33
N ARG A 90 2.67 -4.33 -13.30
CA ARG A 90 1.91 -4.65 -12.07
C ARG A 90 2.83 -5.10 -10.93
N LYS A 91 3.86 -5.89 -11.24
CA LYS A 91 4.86 -6.31 -10.26
C LYS A 91 5.63 -5.13 -9.70
N SER A 92 6.03 -4.17 -10.53
CA SER A 92 6.66 -2.91 -10.08
C SER A 92 5.77 -2.17 -9.08
N LEU A 93 4.49 -1.99 -9.44
CA LEU A 93 3.51 -1.29 -8.60
C LEU A 93 3.25 -2.04 -7.29
N ARG A 94 3.19 -3.38 -7.30
CA ARG A 94 3.06 -4.19 -6.08
C ARG A 94 4.25 -4.01 -5.14
N LEU A 95 5.45 -3.93 -5.68
CA LEU A 95 6.67 -3.69 -4.90
C LEU A 95 6.66 -2.31 -4.24
N ILE A 96 6.30 -1.28 -5.00
CA ILE A 96 6.18 0.09 -4.48
C ILE A 96 5.09 0.16 -3.41
N GLN A 97 3.92 -0.43 -3.68
CA GLN A 97 2.81 -0.52 -2.71
C GLN A 97 3.26 -1.23 -1.42
N GLY A 98 4.00 -2.33 -1.53
CA GLY A 98 4.56 -3.06 -0.39
C GLY A 98 5.55 -2.22 0.42
N ALA A 99 6.43 -1.47 -0.24
CA ALA A 99 7.36 -0.57 0.43
C ALA A 99 6.64 0.56 1.18
N LEU A 100 5.62 1.18 0.57
CA LEU A 100 4.78 2.20 1.21
C LEU A 100 4.03 1.63 2.42
N ARG A 101 3.47 0.42 2.30
CA ARG A 101 2.80 -0.29 3.40
C ARG A 101 3.72 -0.52 4.59
N LEU A 102 4.90 -1.09 4.37
CA LEU A 102 5.87 -1.36 5.43
C LEU A 102 6.38 -0.07 6.10
N SER A 103 6.24 1.06 5.41
CA SER A 103 6.72 2.35 5.87
C SER A 103 5.61 3.23 6.44
N SER A 104 4.33 2.81 6.32
CA SER A 104 3.15 3.62 6.66
C SER A 104 3.20 4.20 8.08
N ASN A 105 3.59 3.41 9.07
CA ASN A 105 3.72 3.87 10.46
C ASN A 105 4.76 4.98 10.61
N THR A 106 5.93 4.80 10.00
CA THR A 106 6.99 5.80 10.02
C THR A 106 6.56 7.06 9.27
N LEU A 107 5.86 6.92 8.13
CA LEU A 107 5.36 8.04 7.35
C LEU A 107 4.22 8.79 8.04
N ASN A 108 3.43 8.12 8.87
CA ASN A 108 2.42 8.76 9.72
C ASN A 108 3.06 9.63 10.81
N GLN A 109 4.23 9.24 11.33
CA GLN A 109 4.97 10.01 12.32
C GLN A 109 5.80 11.13 11.68
N ASP A 110 6.49 10.82 10.59
CA ASP A 110 7.35 11.74 9.86
C ASP A 110 7.29 11.49 8.35
N LYS A 111 6.45 12.28 7.67
CA LYS A 111 6.25 12.23 6.23
C LYS A 111 7.52 12.54 5.43
N LYS A 112 8.51 13.22 6.02
CA LYS A 112 9.78 13.58 5.35
C LYS A 112 10.74 12.41 5.19
N GLN A 113 10.45 11.27 5.82
CA GLN A 113 11.23 10.04 5.71
C GLN A 113 10.84 9.18 4.49
N LEU A 114 9.91 9.66 3.66
CA LEU A 114 9.50 8.95 2.44
C LEU A 114 10.68 8.52 1.56
N PRO A 115 11.67 9.38 1.25
CA PRO A 115 12.83 8.94 0.47
C PRO A 115 13.63 7.83 1.15
N GLU A 116 13.94 7.97 2.44
CA GLU A 116 14.67 6.98 3.23
C GLU A 116 13.99 5.61 3.23
N GLN A 117 12.68 5.62 3.46
CA GLN A 117 11.87 4.42 3.56
C GLN A 117 11.75 3.70 2.20
N LEU A 118 11.59 4.45 1.11
CA LEU A 118 11.52 3.86 -0.23
C LEU A 118 12.89 3.35 -0.69
N LEU A 119 13.95 4.15 -0.55
CA LEU A 119 15.31 3.71 -0.91
C LEU A 119 15.75 2.50 -0.09
N GLY A 120 15.56 2.52 1.23
CA GLY A 120 15.98 1.44 2.12
C GLY A 120 15.32 0.09 1.81
N ARG A 121 14.16 0.10 1.12
CA ARG A 121 13.36 -1.10 0.78
C ARG A 121 13.45 -1.52 -0.68
N LEU A 122 13.73 -0.60 -1.60
CA LEU A 122 13.60 -0.82 -3.05
C LEU A 122 14.92 -0.73 -3.84
N MET A 123 16.04 -0.33 -3.21
CA MET A 123 17.31 -0.01 -3.87
C MET A 123 17.91 -1.15 -4.73
N ASP A 124 17.68 -2.42 -4.41
CA ASP A 124 18.25 -3.55 -5.16
C ASP A 124 17.32 -4.13 -6.22
N SER A 125 16.23 -3.43 -6.56
CA SER A 125 15.32 -3.89 -7.60
C SER A 125 15.98 -3.81 -8.98
N LYS A 126 15.82 -4.87 -9.78
CA LYS A 126 16.22 -4.89 -11.21
C LYS A 126 15.21 -4.18 -12.12
N ASP A 127 14.13 -3.67 -11.55
CA ASP A 127 13.04 -3.04 -12.27
C ASP A 127 13.36 -1.56 -12.59
N TYR A 128 13.32 -1.20 -13.87
CA TYR A 128 13.59 0.17 -14.33
C TYR A 128 12.63 1.20 -13.74
N THR A 129 11.36 0.86 -13.53
CA THR A 129 10.36 1.74 -12.93
C THR A 129 10.75 2.11 -11.51
N ILE A 130 11.21 1.12 -10.75
CA ILE A 130 11.63 1.29 -9.37
C ILE A 130 12.93 2.07 -9.30
N GLN A 131 13.90 1.76 -10.18
CA GLN A 131 15.16 2.49 -10.28
C GLN A 131 14.93 3.97 -10.58
N SER A 132 14.06 4.28 -11.55
CA SER A 132 13.70 5.66 -11.88
C SER A 132 13.06 6.40 -10.71
N LEU A 133 12.17 5.73 -9.95
CA LEU A 133 11.55 6.28 -8.75
C LEU A 133 12.58 6.54 -7.65
N THR A 134 13.49 5.59 -7.39
CA THR A 134 14.54 5.75 -6.36
C THR A 134 15.57 6.81 -6.72
N ASP A 135 15.94 6.93 -8.00
CA ASP A 135 16.84 7.97 -8.49
C ASP A 135 16.22 9.36 -8.35
N HIS A 136 14.92 9.48 -8.61
CA HIS A 136 14.20 10.74 -8.42
C HIS A 136 14.11 11.13 -6.94
N ALA A 137 13.82 10.16 -6.06
CA ALA A 137 13.83 10.35 -4.61
C ALA A 137 15.21 10.80 -4.10
N LEU A 138 16.31 10.23 -4.64
CA LEU A 138 17.67 10.60 -4.30
C LEU A 138 17.98 12.06 -4.68
N LYS A 139 17.55 12.51 -5.86
CA LYS A 139 17.79 13.87 -6.35
C LYS A 139 17.07 14.94 -5.54
N ARG A 140 15.93 14.62 -4.92
CA ARG A 140 15.11 15.59 -4.17
C ARG A 140 15.59 15.83 -2.74
N LYS A 141 16.50 15.00 -2.21
CA LYS A 141 17.11 15.21 -0.89
C LYS A 141 18.13 16.34 -0.95
N THR A 142 17.72 17.53 -0.54
CA THR A 142 18.60 18.67 -0.28
C THR A 142 18.89 18.75 1.22
N GLY A 143 19.87 18.00 1.71
CA GLY A 143 20.28 18.02 3.13
C GLY A 143 21.18 16.84 3.54
N ILE A 144 21.76 16.90 4.74
CA ILE A 144 22.52 15.78 5.34
C ILE A 144 21.53 14.68 5.71
N TRP A 145 21.74 13.47 5.20
CA TRP A 145 20.89 12.32 5.49
C TRP A 145 21.68 11.02 5.45
N LEU A 146 21.16 9.99 6.11
CA LEU A 146 21.75 8.65 6.11
C LEU A 146 21.30 7.92 4.84
N ARG A 147 22.17 7.91 3.82
CA ARG A 147 21.98 7.07 2.64
C ARG A 147 22.24 5.61 3.03
N PRO A 148 21.25 4.70 2.94
CA PRO A 148 21.51 3.28 3.12
C PRO A 148 22.46 2.84 2.00
N LEU A 149 23.65 2.35 2.36
CA LEU A 149 24.62 1.79 1.40
C LEU A 149 24.42 0.28 1.19
N VAL A 150 23.57 -0.32 2.03
CA VAL A 150 23.19 -1.73 2.05
C VAL A 150 21.70 -1.78 2.41
N ARG A 151 20.96 -2.82 1.98
CA ARG A 151 19.58 -3.08 2.44
C ARG A 151 19.52 -2.98 3.96
N SER A 152 18.87 -1.95 4.49
CA SER A 152 18.70 -1.79 5.94
C SER A 152 17.29 -2.11 6.40
N LEU A 153 16.36 -2.32 5.46
CA LEU A 153 14.95 -2.57 5.72
C LEU A 153 14.49 -3.81 4.95
N ILE A 154 13.56 -4.57 5.55
CA ILE A 154 12.98 -5.79 4.96
C ILE A 154 12.47 -5.46 3.55
N SER A 155 13.00 -6.20 2.57
CA SER A 155 12.58 -6.11 1.19
C SER A 155 11.11 -6.54 1.08
N PRO A 156 10.28 -5.89 0.24
CA PRO A 156 8.92 -6.35 -0.01
C PRO A 156 8.84 -7.78 -0.56
N HIS A 157 9.96 -8.37 -1.00
CA HIS A 157 10.07 -9.75 -1.48
C HIS A 157 10.36 -10.80 -0.39
N GLU A 158 10.84 -10.42 0.79
CA GLU A 158 11.15 -11.39 1.85
C GLU A 158 10.03 -11.36 2.91
N SER A 159 9.22 -12.41 2.89
CA SER A 159 8.28 -12.84 3.94
C SER A 159 7.89 -11.76 4.96
N LEU A 160 6.79 -11.08 4.66
CA LEU A 160 5.97 -10.23 5.54
C LEU A 160 6.15 -10.47 7.05
N LEU A 161 6.82 -9.55 7.76
CA LEU A 161 6.41 -9.19 9.12
C LEU A 161 5.48 -7.98 9.00
N ARG A 162 4.23 -8.26 8.70
CA ARG A 162 3.17 -7.28 8.64
C ARG A 162 2.61 -7.05 10.05
N ASN A 163 2.85 -5.88 10.62
CA ASN A 163 2.18 -5.49 11.85
C ASN A 163 0.71 -5.12 11.54
N LEU A 164 -0.24 -5.95 11.97
CA LEU A 164 -1.69 -5.72 11.90
C LEU A 164 -2.17 -4.69 12.95
N GLN A 165 -1.31 -3.74 13.32
CA GLN A 165 -1.34 -3.02 14.60
C GLN A 165 -2.60 -2.17 14.85
N SER A 166 -3.39 -1.85 13.81
CA SER A 166 -4.53 -0.93 13.93
C SER A 166 -5.91 -1.61 13.88
N GLY A 167 -5.98 -2.93 14.01
CA GLY A 167 -7.27 -3.64 14.06
C GLY A 167 -7.75 -3.89 15.48
N HIS A 168 -7.06 -4.78 16.19
CA HIS A 168 -7.45 -5.20 17.54
C HIS A 168 -6.96 -4.21 18.59
N ASN A 169 -7.83 -3.89 19.55
CA ASN A 169 -7.51 -2.96 20.64
C ASN A 169 -7.02 -3.66 21.92
N GLN A 170 -6.95 -5.00 21.90
CA GLN A 170 -6.38 -5.83 22.96
C GLN A 170 -5.53 -6.98 22.37
N VAL A 171 -5.02 -7.85 23.26
CA VAL A 171 -4.17 -8.99 22.92
C VAL A 171 -4.87 -9.90 21.89
N VAL A 172 -4.13 -10.32 20.88
CA VAL A 172 -4.56 -11.34 19.91
C VAL A 172 -4.16 -12.71 20.46
N ASN A 173 -5.14 -13.59 20.65
CA ASN A 173 -4.93 -14.91 21.25
C ASN A 173 -4.67 -16.01 20.22
N ALA A 174 -5.30 -15.91 19.06
CA ALA A 174 -5.20 -16.92 18.01
C ALA A 174 -5.30 -16.31 16.63
N MET A 175 -4.68 -16.97 15.66
CA MET A 175 -4.72 -16.61 14.25
C MET A 175 -4.77 -17.86 13.39
N VAL A 176 -5.47 -17.77 12.26
CA VAL A 176 -5.56 -18.86 11.28
C VAL A 176 -5.54 -18.30 9.87
N VAL A 177 -4.74 -18.91 9.00
CA VAL A 177 -4.71 -18.60 7.56
C VAL A 177 -5.82 -19.38 6.89
N MET A 178 -6.61 -18.71 6.06
CA MET A 178 -7.68 -19.34 5.30
C MET A 178 -7.08 -20.25 4.22
N PRO A 179 -7.77 -21.35 3.82
CA PRO A 179 -7.26 -22.26 2.79
C PRO A 179 -6.95 -21.61 1.44
N ASP A 180 -7.54 -20.44 1.15
CA ASP A 180 -7.24 -19.65 -0.04
C ASP A 180 -5.84 -19.01 -0.02
N GLY A 181 -5.15 -18.98 1.14
CA GLY A 181 -3.85 -18.36 1.32
C GLY A 181 -3.84 -16.84 1.17
N GLN A 182 -5.01 -16.22 1.00
CA GLN A 182 -5.18 -14.79 0.77
C GLN A 182 -5.73 -14.07 1.99
N ARG A 183 -6.36 -14.79 2.92
CA ARG A 183 -7.00 -14.19 4.11
C ARG A 183 -6.52 -14.80 5.41
N VAL A 184 -6.62 -14.01 6.47
CA VAL A 184 -6.35 -14.45 7.86
C VAL A 184 -7.52 -14.07 8.74
N ILE A 185 -7.85 -14.94 9.70
CA ILE A 185 -8.76 -14.61 10.80
C ILE A 185 -7.95 -14.51 12.08
N SER A 186 -8.13 -13.43 12.84
CA SER A 186 -7.56 -13.26 14.18
C SER A 186 -8.67 -13.18 15.22
N ALA A 187 -8.40 -13.73 16.40
CA ALA A 187 -9.27 -13.72 17.57
C ALA A 187 -8.57 -12.96 18.72
N SER A 188 -9.31 -12.11 19.44
CA SER A 188 -8.72 -11.21 20.44
C SER A 188 -9.52 -11.13 21.75
N ASN A 189 -8.85 -10.65 22.80
CA ASN A 189 -9.47 -10.21 24.05
C ASN A 189 -10.38 -8.98 23.88
N ASP A 190 -10.42 -8.36 22.71
CA ASP A 190 -11.38 -7.30 22.40
C ASP A 190 -12.80 -7.81 22.09
N ASN A 191 -13.03 -9.09 22.33
CA ASN A 191 -14.28 -9.83 22.11
C ASN A 191 -14.68 -9.95 20.63
N THR A 192 -13.78 -9.61 19.70
CA THR A 192 -14.04 -9.70 18.26
C THR A 192 -13.14 -10.71 17.58
N LEU A 193 -13.59 -11.15 16.40
CA LEU A 193 -12.71 -11.72 15.39
C LEU A 193 -12.58 -10.73 14.23
N LYS A 194 -11.41 -10.68 13.60
CA LYS A 194 -11.20 -9.87 12.40
C LYS A 194 -10.70 -10.71 11.25
N ILE A 195 -11.29 -10.49 10.08
CA ILE A 195 -10.84 -11.06 8.81
C ILE A 195 -9.96 -10.03 8.13
N TRP A 196 -8.78 -10.46 7.71
CA TRP A 196 -7.76 -9.64 7.07
C TRP A 196 -7.50 -10.14 5.67
N ASP A 197 -7.29 -9.20 4.76
CA ASP A 197 -6.68 -9.50 3.48
C ASP A 197 -5.16 -9.52 3.65
N LEU A 198 -4.49 -10.62 3.33
CA LEU A 198 -3.04 -10.73 3.47
C LEU A 198 -2.29 -9.83 2.48
N GLU A 199 -2.88 -9.56 1.31
CA GLU A 199 -2.23 -8.78 0.25
C GLU A 199 -2.29 -7.27 0.54
N SER A 200 -3.49 -6.73 0.74
CA SER A 200 -3.75 -5.31 0.98
C SER A 200 -3.50 -4.90 2.41
N GLY A 201 -3.81 -5.83 3.28
CA GLY A 201 -3.74 -5.64 4.67
C GLY A 201 -4.93 -5.03 5.39
N ALA A 202 -5.95 -4.67 4.63
CA ALA A 202 -7.16 -4.14 5.23
C ALA A 202 -7.82 -5.19 6.13
N VAL A 203 -8.50 -4.70 7.17
CA VAL A 203 -9.55 -5.47 7.82
C VAL A 203 -10.68 -5.57 6.80
N LEU A 204 -10.96 -6.77 6.31
CA LEU A 204 -12.07 -7.05 5.42
C LEU A 204 -13.40 -7.09 6.18
N SER A 205 -13.38 -7.60 7.42
CA SER A 205 -14.57 -7.70 8.25
C SER A 205 -14.20 -7.77 9.74
N THR A 206 -15.06 -7.22 10.58
CA THR A 206 -15.06 -7.45 12.03
C THR A 206 -16.29 -8.27 12.37
N LEU A 207 -16.06 -9.44 12.96
CA LEU A 207 -17.09 -10.34 13.44
C LEU A 207 -17.30 -10.08 14.94
N GLU A 208 -18.46 -9.52 15.25
CA GLU A 208 -18.93 -9.28 16.60
C GLU A 208 -19.94 -10.36 16.99
N GLY A 209 -19.95 -10.77 18.26
CA GLY A 209 -20.90 -11.78 18.74
C GLY A 209 -20.51 -12.43 20.05
N HIS A 210 -19.21 -12.48 20.37
CA HIS A 210 -18.75 -12.89 21.69
C HIS A 210 -18.85 -11.73 22.68
N THR A 211 -19.21 -12.04 23.92
CA THR A 211 -19.34 -11.06 25.02
C THR A 211 -18.10 -11.01 25.91
N ASP A 212 -17.21 -11.99 25.77
CA ASP A 212 -15.94 -12.14 26.48
C ASP A 212 -14.81 -12.54 25.50
N TRP A 213 -13.60 -12.77 26.03
CA TRP A 213 -12.39 -12.99 25.27
C TRP A 213 -12.47 -14.19 24.33
N VAL A 214 -12.19 -13.94 23.05
CA VAL A 214 -12.08 -15.00 22.05
C VAL A 214 -10.68 -15.62 22.12
N LYS A 215 -10.61 -16.88 22.56
CA LYS A 215 -9.35 -17.58 22.83
C LYS A 215 -8.85 -18.41 21.68
N ALA A 216 -9.75 -18.90 20.82
CA ALA A 216 -9.38 -19.77 19.71
C ALA A 216 -10.27 -19.53 18.49
N VAL A 217 -9.70 -19.84 17.33
CA VAL A 217 -10.41 -19.85 16.05
C VAL A 217 -9.91 -21.03 15.22
N ALA A 218 -10.82 -21.71 14.52
CA ALA A 218 -10.53 -22.77 13.58
C ALA A 218 -11.33 -22.54 12.28
N ILE A 219 -10.81 -23.02 11.16
CA ILE A 219 -11.45 -22.92 9.84
C ILE A 219 -11.68 -24.32 9.29
N THR A 220 -12.83 -24.53 8.64
CA THR A 220 -13.10 -25.78 7.91
C THR A 220 -12.17 -25.92 6.71
N PRO A 221 -11.80 -27.15 6.30
CA PRO A 221 -10.87 -27.36 5.18
C PRO A 221 -11.33 -26.74 3.85
N ASP A 222 -12.64 -26.60 3.65
CA ASP A 222 -13.24 -25.94 2.49
C ASP A 222 -13.24 -24.40 2.56
N GLY A 223 -12.78 -23.83 3.66
CA GLY A 223 -12.65 -22.38 3.89
C GLY A 223 -13.98 -21.66 4.08
N ARG A 224 -15.10 -22.37 4.24
CA ARG A 224 -16.43 -21.78 4.26
C ARG A 224 -16.92 -21.38 5.64
N LEU A 225 -16.46 -22.06 6.68
CA LEU A 225 -16.89 -21.83 8.06
C LEU A 225 -15.69 -21.55 8.95
N ALA A 226 -15.88 -20.60 9.86
CA ALA A 226 -14.98 -20.34 10.97
C ALA A 226 -15.71 -20.68 12.28
N ILE A 227 -15.01 -21.35 13.18
CA ILE A 227 -15.50 -21.71 14.51
C ILE A 227 -14.65 -20.94 15.51
N SER A 228 -15.28 -20.20 16.41
CA SER A 228 -14.61 -19.42 17.45
C SER A 228 -14.99 -19.93 18.84
N ALA A 229 -14.03 -19.88 19.76
CA ALA A 229 -14.25 -20.24 21.16
C ALA A 229 -13.95 -19.03 22.05
N SER A 230 -14.91 -18.69 22.89
CA SER A 230 -14.84 -17.59 23.85
C SER A 230 -14.97 -18.10 25.29
N ARG A 231 -14.64 -17.25 26.26
CA ARG A 231 -14.93 -17.44 27.68
C ARG A 231 -16.39 -17.17 28.05
N ASP A 232 -17.23 -16.76 27.09
CA ASP A 232 -18.65 -16.45 27.29
C ASP A 232 -19.32 -17.45 28.25
N GLU A 233 -19.89 -16.92 29.32
CA GLU A 233 -20.80 -17.68 30.19
C GLU A 233 -22.19 -17.60 29.58
N TRP A 234 -22.76 -18.76 29.23
CA TRP A 234 -24.15 -18.83 28.82
C TRP A 234 -25.01 -18.62 30.08
N HIS A 235 -25.82 -17.55 30.10
CA HIS A 235 -26.86 -17.33 31.11
C HIS A 235 -28.24 -17.71 30.57
#